data_AF-A0AAD5SBH9-F1
#
_entry.id   AF-A0AAD5SBH9-F1
#
_cell.length_a   1.000
_cell.length_b   1.000
_cell.length_c   1.000
_cell.angle_alpha   90.00
_cell.angle_beta   90.00
_cell.angle_gamma   90.00
#
_symmetry.space_group_name_H-M   'P 1'
#
loop_
_entity.id
_entity.type
_entity.pdbx_description
1 polymer ?
#
loop_
_entity_poly.entity_id
_entity_poly.type
_entity_poly.pdbx_seq_one_letter_code
_entity_poly.pdbx_strand_id
1 'polypeptide(L)'
;MIIPTTEVFAPLPLPPHSTPTVTHKLQHEVADLESSVRRTAERIQQTTETARQAQQFAEQQRRLAENGVKIMREMPRDDGVYVVHGKGGEVDGDGKQVAVQEQGAEAGVTREGKQAGSEDAANATGPSTRPKVDRFIKTSEVYRTKGELPRRFNEPGIWTHQTTHQHPLYTTTASQYGQYQPTVHEMPTTFHGQSARFSEHLNQAGPYRNHSLNTK
;
A
#
# COMPACT_ATOMS: atom_id res chain seq x y z
N MET A 1 -57.26 28.80 87.95
CA MET A 1 -55.91 28.27 87.66
C MET A 1 -55.91 27.78 86.23
N ILE A 2 -55.26 28.51 85.32
CA ILE A 2 -55.08 28.14 83.92
C ILE A 2 -53.63 28.48 83.59
N ILE A 3 -52.82 27.48 83.25
CA ILE A 3 -51.54 27.67 82.58
C ILE A 3 -51.58 26.75 81.36
N PRO A 4 -51.41 27.26 80.12
CA PRO A 4 -51.36 26.42 78.94
C PRO A 4 -49.98 25.80 78.76
N THR A 5 -49.96 24.50 78.48
CA THR A 5 -48.79 23.71 78.13
C THR A 5 -48.17 24.21 76.83
N THR A 6 -46.89 24.59 76.88
CA THR A 6 -46.07 24.95 75.72
C THR A 6 -45.67 23.70 74.94
N GLU A 7 -46.21 23.51 73.73
CA GLU A 7 -45.64 22.56 72.76
C GLU A 7 -44.35 23.14 72.17
N VAL A 8 -43.25 22.43 72.39
CA VAL A 8 -41.96 22.69 71.76
C VAL A 8 -42.01 22.10 70.36
N PHE A 9 -42.12 22.97 69.36
CA PHE A 9 -42.05 22.62 67.94
C PHE A 9 -40.63 22.15 67.59
N ALA A 10 -40.44 20.85 67.39
CA ALA A 10 -39.19 20.29 66.89
C ALA A 10 -39.01 20.65 65.40
N PRO A 11 -37.84 21.15 64.96
CA PRO A 11 -37.61 21.43 63.55
C PRO A 11 -37.55 20.13 62.75
N LEU A 12 -38.39 20.04 61.70
CA LEU A 12 -38.42 18.95 60.73
C LEU A 12 -37.03 18.76 60.08
N PRO A 13 -36.55 17.52 59.90
CA PRO A 13 -35.32 17.27 59.17
C PRO A 13 -35.51 17.58 57.69
N LEU A 14 -34.63 18.44 57.14
CA LEU A 14 -34.60 18.75 55.72
C LEU A 14 -34.21 17.49 54.90
N PRO A 15 -34.80 17.29 53.71
CA PRO A 15 -34.49 16.13 52.87
C PRO A 15 -33.05 16.20 52.32
N PRO A 16 -32.34 15.07 52.20
CA PRO A 16 -31.02 15.04 51.59
C PRO A 16 -31.12 15.43 50.11
N HIS A 17 -30.47 16.53 49.73
CA HIS A 17 -30.37 16.97 48.35
C HIS A 17 -29.58 15.93 47.54
N SER A 18 -30.31 15.12 46.77
CA SER A 18 -29.79 14.18 45.78
C SER A 18 -29.20 14.93 44.58
N THR A 19 -27.88 15.10 44.55
CA THR A 19 -27.12 15.48 43.33
C THR A 19 -26.13 14.38 42.86
N PRO A 20 -26.53 13.10 42.70
CA PRO A 20 -25.60 12.03 42.25
C PRO A 20 -25.28 12.09 40.75
N THR A 21 -26.07 12.78 39.93
CA THR A 21 -25.96 12.67 38.46
C THR A 21 -24.79 13.47 37.88
N VAL A 22 -24.44 14.61 38.47
CA VAL A 22 -23.36 15.47 37.96
C VAL A 22 -21.98 14.95 38.37
N THR A 23 -21.87 14.42 39.60
CA THR A 23 -20.61 13.87 40.12
C THR A 23 -20.17 12.62 39.37
N HIS A 24 -21.10 11.71 39.05
CA HIS A 24 -20.78 10.47 38.32
C HIS A 24 -20.31 10.75 36.87
N LYS A 25 -20.86 11.77 36.21
CA LYS A 25 -20.41 12.17 34.86
C LYS A 25 -18.97 12.69 34.87
N LEU A 26 -18.66 13.57 35.83
CA LEU A 26 -17.30 14.10 35.99
C LEU A 26 -16.29 13.01 36.35
N GLN A 27 -16.68 12.03 37.17
CA GLN A 27 -15.80 10.89 37.50
C GLN A 27 -15.46 10.03 36.29
N HIS A 28 -16.43 9.79 35.39
CA HIS A 28 -16.19 9.06 34.15
C HIS A 28 -15.26 9.84 33.21
N GLU A 29 -15.47 11.15 33.05
CA GLU A 29 -14.61 11.99 32.21
C GLU A 29 -13.16 12.04 32.72
N VAL A 30 -12.97 12.12 34.04
CA VAL A 30 -11.61 12.06 34.64
C VAL A 30 -10.95 10.71 34.38
N ALA A 31 -11.67 9.59 34.55
CA ALA A 31 -11.14 8.26 34.27
C ALA A 31 -10.78 8.08 32.77
N ASP A 32 -11.61 8.60 31.87
CA ASP A 32 -11.36 8.59 30.43
C ASP A 32 -10.10 9.41 30.08
N LEU A 33 -9.95 10.60 30.67
CA LEU A 33 -8.78 11.46 30.48
C LEU A 33 -7.50 10.79 30.99
N GLU A 34 -7.54 10.17 32.17
CA GLU A 34 -6.39 9.42 32.71
C GLU A 34 -5.99 8.27 31.79
N SER A 35 -6.96 7.51 31.27
CA SER A 35 -6.70 6.44 30.31
C SER A 35 -6.08 6.97 29.02
N SER A 36 -6.52 8.15 28.57
CA SER A 36 -5.98 8.83 27.38
C SER A 36 -4.53 9.27 27.58
N VAL A 37 -4.22 9.88 28.73
CA VAL A 37 -2.86 10.31 29.09
C VAL A 37 -1.90 9.11 29.20
N ARG A 38 -2.36 7.98 29.75
CA ARG A 38 -1.55 6.75 29.80
C ARG A 38 -1.23 6.24 28.39
N ARG A 39 -2.23 6.18 27.51
CA ARG A 39 -2.03 5.76 26.10
C ARG A 39 -1.06 6.67 25.35
N THR A 40 -1.12 7.99 25.56
CA THR A 40 -0.17 8.92 24.92
C THR A 40 1.24 8.76 25.47
N ALA A 41 1.39 8.55 26.78
CA ALA A 41 2.68 8.28 27.40
C ALA A 41 3.33 6.99 26.88
N GLU A 42 2.57 5.89 26.77
CA GLU A 42 3.04 4.63 26.21
C GLU A 42 3.49 4.79 24.75
N ARG A 43 2.72 5.52 23.94
CA ARG A 43 3.08 5.80 22.55
C ARG A 43 4.38 6.59 22.45
N ILE A 44 4.57 7.59 23.32
CA ILE A 44 5.82 8.36 23.37
C ILE A 44 6.99 7.42 23.71
N GLN A 45 6.86 6.58 24.73
CA GLN A 45 7.91 5.63 25.12
C GLN A 45 8.29 4.71 23.95
N GLN A 46 7.32 4.09 23.29
CA GLN A 46 7.57 3.22 22.13
C GLN A 46 8.30 3.96 21.00
N THR A 47 7.91 5.21 20.71
CA THR A 47 8.60 6.01 19.68
C THR A 47 10.03 6.34 20.07
N THR A 48 10.30 6.65 21.35
CA THR A 48 11.65 6.93 21.83
C THR A 48 12.55 5.69 21.79
N GLU A 49 12.01 4.51 22.12
CA GLU A 49 12.74 3.26 22.07
C GLU A 49 13.06 2.87 20.63
N THR A 50 12.09 3.00 19.72
CA THR A 50 12.29 2.74 18.30
C THR A 50 13.35 3.66 17.71
N ALA A 51 13.31 4.95 18.05
CA ALA A 51 14.33 5.92 17.63
C ALA A 51 15.72 5.53 18.15
N ARG A 52 15.82 5.07 19.41
CA ARG A 52 17.07 4.62 20.01
C ARG A 52 17.62 3.35 19.33
N GLN A 53 16.76 2.39 19.00
CA GLN A 53 17.16 1.18 18.26
C GLN A 53 17.66 1.52 16.86
N ALA A 54 16.98 2.42 16.15
CA ALA A 54 17.39 2.88 14.83
C ALA A 54 18.77 3.55 14.87
N GLN A 55 19.06 4.36 15.90
CA GLN A 55 20.38 4.96 16.11
C GLN A 55 21.47 3.91 16.33
N GLN A 56 21.21 2.92 17.19
CA GLN A 56 22.16 1.82 17.43
C GLN A 56 22.44 1.02 16.15
N PHE A 57 21.42 0.75 15.35
CA PHE A 57 21.59 0.06 14.07
C PHE A 57 22.43 0.89 13.10
N ALA A 58 22.18 2.20 12.99
CA ALA A 58 22.99 3.09 12.16
C ALA A 58 24.46 3.12 12.60
N GLU A 59 24.74 3.14 13.90
CA GLU A 59 26.10 3.05 14.43
C GLU A 59 26.77 1.71 14.12
N GLN A 60 26.04 0.59 14.23
CA GLN A 60 26.56 -0.72 13.85
C GLN A 60 26.95 -0.77 12.37
N GLN A 61 26.10 -0.24 11.48
CA GLN A 61 26.41 -0.15 10.05
C GLN A 61 27.65 0.73 9.80
N ARG A 62 27.77 1.85 10.51
CA ARG A 62 28.95 2.72 10.43
C ARG A 62 30.22 2.00 10.86
N ARG A 63 30.19 1.24 11.97
CA ARG A 63 31.34 0.43 12.42
C ARG A 63 31.74 -0.63 11.40
N LEU A 64 30.77 -1.31 10.78
CA LEU A 64 31.03 -2.27 9.71
C LEU A 64 31.68 -1.61 8.50
N ALA A 65 31.20 -0.42 8.10
CA ALA A 65 31.79 0.35 7.01
C ALA A 65 33.22 0.82 7.34
N GLU A 66 33.48 1.31 8.55
CA GLU A 66 34.81 1.72 9.01
C GLU A 66 35.78 0.52 9.03
N ASN A 67 35.33 -0.66 9.47
CA ASN A 67 36.12 -1.89 9.41
C ASN A 67 36.39 -2.34 7.96
N GLY A 68 35.40 -2.24 7.07
CA GLY A 68 35.57 -2.55 5.64
C GLY A 68 36.57 -1.61 4.94
N VAL A 69 36.54 -0.32 5.27
CA VAL A 69 37.51 0.67 4.76
C VAL A 69 38.92 0.39 5.30
N LYS A 70 39.06 -0.09 6.54
CA LYS A 70 40.36 -0.51 7.09
C LYS A 70 40.93 -1.73 6.36
N ILE A 71 40.11 -2.74 6.08
CA ILE A 71 40.52 -3.92 5.31
C ILE A 71 40.99 -3.52 3.89
N MET A 72 40.30 -2.57 3.25
CA MET A 72 40.70 -2.08 1.91
C MET A 72 41.95 -1.18 1.92
N ARG A 73 42.30 -0.55 3.05
CA ARG A 73 43.54 0.24 3.19
C ARG A 73 44.78 -0.60 3.48
N GLU A 74 44.61 -1.77 4.09
CA GLU A 74 45.70 -2.66 4.52
C GLU A 74 45.97 -3.82 3.52
N MET A 75 45.24 -3.90 2.38
CA MET A 75 45.59 -4.86 1.33
C MET A 75 46.89 -4.45 0.62
N PRO A 76 47.90 -5.35 0.54
CA PRO A 76 49.08 -5.10 -0.27
C PRO A 76 48.66 -4.92 -1.72
N ARG A 77 49.10 -3.81 -2.32
CA ARG A 77 48.96 -3.57 -3.76
C ARG A 77 49.95 -4.46 -4.48
N ASP A 78 49.65 -5.74 -4.56
CA ASP A 78 50.39 -6.64 -5.44
C ASP A 78 49.85 -6.46 -6.85
N ASP A 79 50.70 -5.90 -7.71
CA ASP A 79 50.54 -5.79 -9.15
C ASP A 79 50.63 -7.21 -9.76
N GLY A 80 49.60 -8.03 -9.51
CA GLY A 80 49.56 -9.43 -9.88
C GLY A 80 48.35 -9.75 -10.72
N VAL A 81 48.59 -10.07 -11.99
CA VAL A 81 47.62 -10.65 -12.93
C VAL A 81 46.83 -11.78 -12.27
N TYR A 82 45.53 -11.58 -12.08
CA TYR A 82 44.64 -12.67 -11.68
C TYR A 82 44.34 -13.57 -12.88
N VAL A 83 45.00 -14.72 -12.96
CA VAL A 83 44.58 -15.82 -13.82
C VAL A 83 43.34 -16.45 -13.17
N VAL A 84 42.17 -16.19 -13.77
CA VAL A 84 40.91 -16.86 -13.42
C VAL A 84 41.04 -18.34 -13.79
N HIS A 85 41.45 -19.17 -12.83
CA HIS A 85 41.28 -20.62 -12.94
C HIS A 85 39.81 -20.93 -12.66
N GLY A 86 39.00 -20.96 -13.72
CA GLY A 86 37.65 -21.51 -13.67
C GLY A 86 37.69 -23.01 -13.43
N LYS A 87 37.59 -23.44 -12.17
CA LYS A 87 37.18 -24.81 -11.82
C LYS A 87 35.67 -24.81 -11.62
N GLY A 88 34.92 -24.94 -12.72
CA GLY A 88 33.53 -25.39 -12.71
C GLY A 88 33.51 -26.88 -13.06
N GLY A 89 33.52 -27.74 -12.05
CA GLY A 89 33.16 -29.15 -12.20
C GLY A 89 31.67 -29.28 -11.95
N GLU A 90 30.89 -29.43 -13.00
CA GLU A 90 29.49 -29.83 -12.95
C GLU A 90 29.44 -31.35 -13.06
N VAL A 91 28.87 -32.00 -12.06
CA VAL A 91 28.69 -33.45 -11.99
C VAL A 91 27.18 -33.69 -11.94
N ASP A 92 26.60 -34.05 -13.08
CA ASP A 92 25.26 -34.63 -13.11
C ASP A 92 25.33 -36.09 -12.68
N GLY A 93 24.67 -36.40 -11.57
CA GLY A 93 24.47 -37.76 -11.09
C GLY A 93 23.31 -38.40 -11.83
N ASP A 94 23.57 -38.94 -13.02
CA ASP A 94 22.84 -40.07 -13.61
C ASP A 94 23.64 -40.61 -14.82
N GLY A 95 24.44 -41.64 -14.54
CA GLY A 95 25.44 -42.17 -15.47
C GLY A 95 24.86 -42.87 -16.71
N LYS A 96 24.89 -42.17 -17.85
CA LYS A 96 24.83 -42.82 -19.17
C LYS A 96 25.84 -42.21 -20.15
N GLN A 97 26.81 -43.02 -20.54
CA GLN A 97 27.76 -42.74 -21.63
C GLN A 97 27.05 -42.92 -22.98
N VAL A 98 27.17 -41.96 -23.90
CA VAL A 98 27.04 -42.22 -25.36
C VAL A 98 28.01 -41.32 -26.12
N ALA A 99 28.67 -41.93 -27.10
CA ALA A 99 29.85 -41.49 -27.81
C ALA A 99 29.67 -40.28 -28.76
N VAL A 100 30.81 -39.63 -29.00
CA VAL A 100 31.09 -38.69 -30.09
C VAL A 100 30.97 -39.40 -31.45
N GLN A 101 30.35 -38.76 -32.43
CA GLN A 101 30.65 -39.01 -33.85
C GLN A 101 30.40 -37.75 -34.71
N GLU A 102 31.49 -37.20 -35.23
CA GLU A 102 31.52 -36.31 -36.40
C GLU A 102 31.21 -37.09 -37.69
N GLN A 103 30.59 -36.39 -38.66
CA GLN A 103 30.55 -36.56 -40.14
C GLN A 103 29.19 -35.98 -40.61
N GLY A 104 29.03 -35.13 -41.62
CA GLY A 104 29.76 -34.94 -42.87
C GLY A 104 28.80 -35.23 -44.05
N ALA A 105 28.72 -34.32 -45.04
CA ALA A 105 28.09 -34.46 -46.38
C ALA A 105 26.55 -34.34 -46.51
N GLU A 106 25.91 -33.94 -47.61
CA GLU A 106 26.21 -33.20 -48.85
C GLU A 106 24.86 -32.89 -49.56
N ALA A 107 24.84 -31.81 -50.36
CA ALA A 107 24.15 -31.62 -51.66
C ALA A 107 22.60 -31.49 -51.86
N GLY A 108 22.25 -30.48 -52.68
CA GLY A 108 21.06 -30.37 -53.55
C GLY A 108 20.22 -29.09 -53.35
N VAL A 109 20.47 -27.91 -53.97
CA VAL A 109 20.40 -27.42 -55.38
C VAL A 109 19.02 -27.48 -56.06
N THR A 110 18.37 -26.30 -56.20
CA THR A 110 17.76 -25.65 -57.42
C THR A 110 17.16 -24.29 -57.00
N ARG A 111 17.69 -23.10 -57.37
CA ARG A 111 17.48 -22.24 -58.58
C ARG A 111 15.98 -21.93 -58.85
N GLU A 112 15.47 -20.68 -58.99
CA GLU A 112 15.93 -19.52 -59.78
C GLU A 112 15.37 -18.13 -59.32
N GLY A 113 16.13 -17.05 -59.62
CA GLY A 113 15.74 -15.66 -60.01
C GLY A 113 15.01 -14.75 -58.99
N LYS A 114 15.30 -13.44 -58.82
CA LYS A 114 15.86 -12.44 -59.75
C LYS A 114 16.37 -11.21 -58.97
N GLN A 115 17.52 -10.66 -59.40
CA GLN A 115 18.20 -9.48 -58.87
C GLN A 115 17.71 -8.15 -59.46
N ALA A 116 17.77 -7.08 -58.65
CA ALA A 116 18.24 -5.72 -58.97
C ALA A 116 18.29 -4.96 -57.62
N GLY A 117 19.44 -4.61 -57.03
CA GLY A 117 20.30 -3.46 -57.39
C GLY A 117 19.59 -2.16 -56.96
N SER A 118 19.99 -1.42 -55.93
CA SER A 118 21.31 -0.78 -55.76
C SER A 118 21.71 -0.57 -54.30
N GLU A 119 23.02 -0.51 -54.12
CA GLU A 119 23.77 -0.24 -52.90
C GLU A 119 23.65 1.23 -52.49
N ASP A 120 23.47 1.49 -51.20
CA ASP A 120 24.09 2.62 -50.51
C ASP A 120 24.33 2.22 -49.05
N ALA A 121 25.61 2.18 -48.70
CA ALA A 121 26.11 1.74 -47.41
C ALA A 121 25.93 2.82 -46.33
N ALA A 122 25.80 2.33 -45.09
CA ALA A 122 26.05 3.00 -43.83
C ALA A 122 24.99 3.98 -43.29
N ASN A 123 24.04 3.45 -42.51
CA ASN A 123 24.01 3.83 -41.10
C ASN A 123 23.32 2.73 -40.26
N ALA A 124 24.10 2.07 -39.41
CA ALA A 124 23.58 1.14 -38.42
C ALA A 124 22.79 1.93 -37.36
N THR A 125 21.47 1.87 -37.41
CA THR A 125 20.63 2.07 -36.25
C THR A 125 19.43 1.15 -36.43
N GLY A 126 19.53 -0.06 -35.88
CA GLY A 126 18.48 -1.07 -36.02
C GLY A 126 17.12 -0.55 -35.54
N PRO A 127 16.00 -1.04 -36.10
CA PRO A 127 14.70 -0.77 -35.50
C PRO A 127 14.70 -1.42 -34.12
N SER A 128 14.95 -0.61 -33.09
CA SER A 128 14.70 -0.95 -31.71
C SER A 128 13.20 -1.27 -31.63
N THR A 129 12.90 -2.56 -31.80
CA THR A 129 11.57 -3.12 -31.60
C THR A 129 11.37 -3.14 -30.08
N ARG A 130 11.21 -1.95 -29.47
CA ARG A 130 10.62 -1.87 -28.15
C ARG A 130 9.22 -2.45 -28.31
N PRO A 131 8.86 -3.54 -27.61
CA PRO A 131 7.49 -3.99 -27.66
C PRO A 131 6.65 -2.84 -27.09
N LYS A 132 5.79 -2.26 -27.94
CA LYS A 132 4.82 -1.25 -27.56
C LYS A 132 3.76 -1.94 -26.71
N VAL A 133 4.11 -2.26 -25.47
CA VAL A 133 3.18 -2.80 -24.49
C VAL A 133 2.64 -1.62 -23.71
N ASP A 134 1.79 -0.84 -24.36
CA ASP A 134 0.92 0.14 -23.70
C ASP A 134 -0.26 -0.61 -23.03
N ARG A 135 0.04 -1.70 -22.32
CA ARG A 135 -0.95 -2.44 -21.54
C ARG A 135 -0.88 -1.89 -20.13
N PHE A 136 -1.89 -1.12 -19.76
CA PHE A 136 -2.13 -0.81 -18.36
C PHE A 136 -2.23 -2.12 -17.58
N ILE A 137 -1.36 -2.27 -16.58
CA ILE A 137 -1.33 -3.45 -15.72
C ILE A 137 -2.68 -3.54 -15.00
N LYS A 138 -3.29 -4.72 -15.04
CA LYS A 138 -4.56 -4.96 -14.35
C LYS A 138 -4.34 -5.38 -12.92
N THR A 139 -5.25 -5.03 -12.04
CA THR A 139 -5.17 -5.46 -10.63
C THR A 139 -5.37 -6.95 -10.49
N SER A 140 -6.20 -7.56 -11.34
CA SER A 140 -6.37 -9.01 -11.41
C SER A 140 -5.11 -9.76 -11.89
N GLU A 141 -4.19 -9.08 -12.58
CA GLU A 141 -2.92 -9.70 -13.03
C GLU A 141 -1.87 -9.71 -11.91
N VAL A 142 -1.89 -8.70 -11.04
CA VAL A 142 -0.92 -8.55 -9.94
C VAL A 142 -1.42 -9.19 -8.64
N TYR A 143 -2.72 -9.10 -8.38
CA TYR A 143 -3.35 -9.56 -7.16
C TYR A 143 -4.45 -10.58 -7.44
N ARG A 144 -4.62 -11.51 -6.50
CA ARG A 144 -5.74 -12.45 -6.53
C ARG A 144 -7.03 -11.74 -6.11
N THR A 145 -7.84 -11.34 -7.08
CA THR A 145 -9.14 -10.72 -6.87
C THR A 145 -10.22 -11.78 -6.61
N LYS A 146 -11.22 -11.48 -5.77
CA LYS A 146 -12.38 -12.37 -5.61
C LYS A 146 -13.51 -11.90 -6.53
N GLY A 147 -13.76 -12.67 -7.58
CA GLY A 147 -14.74 -12.34 -8.61
C GLY A 147 -14.25 -11.28 -9.60
N GLU A 148 -15.16 -10.83 -10.45
CA GLU A 148 -14.90 -9.77 -11.44
C GLU A 148 -15.01 -8.39 -10.77
N LEU A 149 -13.87 -7.71 -10.63
CA LEU A 149 -13.86 -6.31 -10.22
C LEU A 149 -14.45 -5.43 -11.32
N PRO A 150 -15.21 -4.38 -10.96
CA PRO A 150 -15.59 -3.36 -11.93
C PRO A 150 -14.38 -2.85 -12.70
N ARG A 151 -14.54 -2.65 -14.01
CA ARG A 151 -13.44 -2.25 -14.92
C ARG A 151 -12.59 -1.10 -14.38
N ARG A 152 -13.21 -0.10 -13.76
CA ARG A 152 -12.54 1.07 -13.16
C ARG A 152 -11.57 0.74 -12.03
N PHE A 153 -11.78 -0.37 -11.31
CA PHE A 153 -10.90 -0.86 -10.25
C PHE A 153 -9.94 -1.93 -10.77
N ASN A 154 -10.29 -2.62 -11.86
CA ASN A 154 -9.37 -3.57 -12.48
C ASN A 154 -8.28 -2.87 -13.31
N GLU A 155 -8.63 -1.77 -13.96
CA GLU A 155 -7.76 -1.02 -14.88
C GLU A 155 -7.61 0.42 -14.36
N PRO A 156 -6.70 0.71 -13.41
CA PRO A 156 -6.55 2.05 -12.83
C PRO A 156 -6.12 3.10 -13.85
N GLY A 157 -5.49 2.68 -14.96
CA GLY A 157 -5.13 3.56 -16.08
C GLY A 157 -6.31 4.20 -16.80
N ILE A 158 -7.55 3.74 -16.58
CA ILE A 158 -8.75 4.38 -17.14
C ILE A 158 -9.04 5.72 -16.48
N TRP A 159 -8.61 5.92 -15.23
CA TRP A 159 -8.87 7.18 -14.53
C TRP A 159 -8.04 8.29 -15.15
N THR A 160 -8.73 9.30 -15.68
CA THR A 160 -8.12 10.54 -16.15
C THR A 160 -7.74 11.38 -14.93
N HIS A 161 -6.51 11.22 -14.45
CA HIS A 161 -5.99 11.98 -13.33
C HIS A 161 -5.34 13.27 -13.82
N GLN A 162 -5.95 14.41 -13.50
CA GLN A 162 -5.41 15.73 -13.83
C GLN A 162 -4.69 16.29 -12.59
N THR A 163 -3.38 16.06 -12.52
CA THR A 163 -2.57 16.64 -11.43
C THR A 163 -2.35 18.13 -11.71
N THR A 164 -2.75 18.98 -10.78
CA THR A 164 -2.45 20.42 -10.84
C THR A 164 -0.98 20.65 -10.53
N HIS A 165 -0.24 21.18 -11.50
CA HIS A 165 1.16 21.55 -11.31
C HIS A 165 1.25 22.91 -10.63
N GLN A 166 1.52 22.91 -9.32
CA GLN A 166 1.79 24.12 -8.56
C GLN A 166 3.28 24.48 -8.61
N HIS A 167 3.59 25.77 -8.55
CA HIS A 167 4.96 26.23 -8.47
C HIS A 167 5.62 25.68 -7.18
N PRO A 168 6.82 25.07 -7.24
CA PRO A 168 7.43 24.40 -6.10
C PRO A 168 7.54 25.28 -4.83
N LEU A 169 7.87 26.56 -4.99
CA LEU A 169 8.00 27.52 -3.88
C LEU A 169 6.65 27.90 -3.22
N TYR A 170 5.52 27.63 -3.87
CA TYR A 170 4.18 27.95 -3.38
C TYR A 170 3.34 26.71 -3.10
N THR A 171 3.98 25.56 -2.92
CA THR A 171 3.28 24.31 -2.61
C THR A 171 2.78 24.32 -1.17
N THR A 172 1.49 24.05 -0.98
CA THR A 172 0.91 23.90 0.36
C THR A 172 0.81 22.43 0.75
N THR A 173 0.63 22.14 2.03
CA THR A 173 0.37 20.75 2.49
C THR A 173 -0.94 20.20 1.94
N ALA A 174 -1.95 21.04 1.74
CA ALA A 174 -3.21 20.65 1.12
C ALA A 174 -3.02 20.22 -0.34
N SER A 175 -2.08 20.85 -1.06
CA SER A 175 -1.76 20.54 -2.46
C SER A 175 -1.18 19.13 -2.66
N GLN A 176 -0.76 18.45 -1.59
CA GLN A 176 -0.28 17.06 -1.66
C GLN A 176 -1.44 16.08 -1.88
N TYR A 177 -2.66 16.43 -1.45
CA TYR A 177 -3.82 15.57 -1.66
C TYR A 177 -4.18 15.49 -3.14
N GLY A 178 -4.34 14.27 -3.65
CA GLY A 178 -4.64 14.05 -5.07
C GLY A 178 -3.51 14.44 -6.01
N GLN A 179 -2.26 14.53 -5.54
CA GLN A 179 -1.12 14.80 -6.42
C GLN A 179 -0.75 13.58 -7.28
N TYR A 180 -0.92 12.37 -6.75
CA TYR A 180 -0.49 11.12 -7.37
C TYR A 180 -1.65 10.36 -8.00
N GLN A 181 -1.42 9.84 -9.21
CA GLN A 181 -2.37 8.94 -9.85
C GLN A 181 -2.39 7.60 -9.11
N PRO A 182 -3.59 7.02 -8.93
CA PRO A 182 -3.69 5.76 -8.23
C PRO A 182 -3.13 4.59 -9.00
N THR A 183 -2.58 3.63 -8.27
CA THR A 183 -1.87 2.47 -8.81
C THR A 183 -2.61 1.17 -8.53
N VAL A 184 -2.18 0.08 -9.18
CA VAL A 184 -2.76 -1.26 -8.95
C VAL A 184 -2.66 -1.74 -7.50
N HIS A 185 -1.71 -1.20 -6.73
CA HIS A 185 -1.46 -1.56 -5.33
C HIS A 185 -2.44 -0.88 -4.36
N GLU A 186 -3.11 0.18 -4.79
CA GLU A 186 -4.12 0.90 -4.01
C GLU A 186 -5.54 0.44 -4.34
N MET A 187 -5.72 -0.28 -5.45
CA MET A 187 -7.03 -0.77 -5.87
C MET A 187 -7.51 -1.92 -4.97
N PRO A 188 -8.82 -1.99 -4.68
CA PRO A 188 -9.38 -3.06 -3.87
C PRO A 188 -9.35 -4.40 -4.62
N THR A 189 -9.13 -5.50 -3.89
CA THR A 189 -9.17 -6.85 -4.45
C THR A 189 -10.59 -7.44 -4.53
N THR A 190 -11.56 -6.79 -3.87
CA THR A 190 -12.98 -7.16 -3.86
C THR A 190 -13.87 -5.92 -3.82
N PHE A 191 -14.98 -5.92 -4.56
CA PHE A 191 -15.95 -4.83 -4.55
C PHE A 191 -17.38 -5.36 -4.35
N HIS A 192 -18.05 -4.90 -3.30
CA HIS A 192 -19.42 -5.28 -2.96
C HIS A 192 -20.37 -4.09 -3.16
N GLY A 193 -20.57 -3.70 -4.42
CA GLY A 193 -21.51 -2.64 -4.76
C GLY A 193 -22.96 -3.10 -4.57
N GLN A 194 -23.73 -2.32 -3.81
CA GLN A 194 -25.17 -2.52 -3.69
C GLN A 194 -25.89 -1.77 -4.82
N SER A 195 -26.75 -2.46 -5.57
CA SER A 195 -27.57 -1.82 -6.59
C SER A 195 -28.85 -1.26 -5.96
N ALA A 196 -29.07 0.04 -6.08
CA ALA A 196 -30.31 0.68 -5.63
C ALA A 196 -31.46 0.62 -6.67
N ARG A 197 -31.27 -0.06 -7.82
CA ARG A 197 -32.20 -0.04 -8.95
C ARG A 197 -33.65 -0.41 -8.60
N PHE A 198 -33.84 -1.33 -7.66
CA PHE A 198 -35.18 -1.71 -7.20
C PHE A 198 -35.85 -0.54 -6.47
N SER A 199 -35.17 0.05 -5.49
CA SER A 199 -35.70 1.16 -4.69
C SER A 199 -35.75 2.48 -5.47
N GLU A 200 -34.92 2.65 -6.49
CA GLU A 200 -34.88 3.85 -7.33
C GLU A 200 -36.23 4.09 -8.02
N HIS A 201 -36.88 3.04 -8.53
CA HIS A 201 -38.22 3.15 -9.11
C HIS A 201 -39.27 3.55 -8.05
N LEU A 202 -39.17 2.99 -6.84
CA LEU A 202 -40.08 3.32 -5.74
C LEU A 202 -39.88 4.74 -5.21
N ASN A 203 -38.64 5.23 -5.20
CA ASN A 203 -38.31 6.59 -4.76
C ASN A 203 -38.92 7.66 -5.66
N GLN A 204 -39.16 7.37 -6.94
CA GLN A 204 -39.82 8.29 -7.87
C GLN A 204 -41.30 8.50 -7.54
N ALA A 205 -41.96 7.54 -6.89
CA ALA A 205 -43.39 7.59 -6.57
C ALA A 205 -43.71 8.55 -5.41
N GLY A 206 -42.70 9.10 -4.74
CA GLY A 206 -42.87 10.02 -3.62
C GLY A 206 -43.40 9.35 -2.34
N PRO A 207 -43.81 10.14 -1.33
CA PRO A 207 -44.32 9.60 -0.06
C PRO A 207 -45.60 8.78 -0.28
N TYR A 208 -45.68 7.61 0.38
CA TYR A 208 -46.88 6.78 0.35
C TYR A 208 -48.12 7.55 0.81
N ARG A 209 -49.24 7.39 0.09
CA ARG A 209 -50.55 7.94 0.46
C ARG A 209 -51.60 6.84 0.42
N ASN A 210 -52.42 6.78 1.46
CA ASN A 210 -53.57 5.89 1.49
C ASN A 210 -54.80 6.60 0.91
N HIS A 211 -55.35 6.05 -0.18
CA HIS A 211 -56.60 6.50 -0.82
C HIS A 211 -57.71 5.44 -0.78
N SER A 212 -57.60 4.43 0.09
CA SER A 212 -58.64 3.40 0.24
C SER A 212 -59.91 3.96 0.88
N LEU A 213 -61.08 3.52 0.43
CA LEU A 213 -62.35 3.81 1.09
C LEU A 213 -62.56 2.85 2.26
N ASN A 214 -62.95 3.35 3.43
CA ASN A 214 -63.30 2.52 4.60
C ASN A 214 -64.64 1.82 4.36
N THR A 215 -64.61 0.74 3.60
CA THR A 215 -65.77 -0.17 3.48
C THR A 215 -65.60 -1.27 4.52
N LYS A 216 -66.55 -1.29 5.46
CA LYS A 216 -66.75 -2.38 6.41
C LYS A 216 -67.59 -3.47 5.79
#